data_AF-A0A518AL87-F1
#
_entry.id   AF-A0A518AL87-F1
#
_cell.length_a   1.000
_cell.length_b   1.000
_cell.length_c   1.000
_cell.angle_alpha   90.00
_cell.angle_beta   90.00
_cell.angle_gamma   90.00
#
_symmetry.space_group_name_H-M   'P 1'
#
loop_
_entity.id
_entity.type
_entity.pdbx_description
1 polymer ?
#
loop_
_entity_poly.entity_id
_entity_poly.type
_entity_poly.pdbx_seq_one_letter_code
_entity_poly.pdbx_strand_id
1 'polypeptide(L)'
;MKLSGTLRQTLRYKYVMTTLVSTVVLFSIFAAAFGLIATTAIPAWHLTIPIFFILCTLCFAYGVIRVTMNHPLFDNDYFQWLSNTPWTPKHPLPKGSPLPVPTDAMVVAILSLLGAILVPTFEHPSWLPLLVPFVAYCGGLATTCSLANWLTDEQTWVYLTLVSVFLLLVLPVPAVALLIVPVLAASIACWGTWQSLQRFPWGKNPGNQATKLQESNDHVMIGWPYHTLMLNPSIEIVTNCRRALLESGIMATLAWATIARIPTEDLRDDTIGISTTLTIASIFATLGWIASYSPGLCDHLCFGYRWANRRWLLWRHDSILLVPLLVLTVTLLLPWLLIIEIGVPRDLGFAVTTGIAWFLFRGVGTSARELQLTGLHSKFGNLVGRQDFMSVEGDQSPSAHRTRRRS
;
A
#
# COMPACT_ATOMS: atom_id res chain seq x y z
N MET A 1 12.50 18.87 22.80
CA MET A 1 12.95 18.65 21.41
C MET A 1 11.74 18.61 20.48
N LYS A 2 11.57 19.64 19.64
CA LYS A 2 10.47 19.76 18.67
C LYS A 2 10.89 19.05 17.38
N LEU A 3 10.28 17.91 17.05
CA LEU A 3 10.34 17.40 15.68
C LEU A 3 9.73 18.45 14.75
N SER A 4 10.51 18.93 13.78
CA SER A 4 10.06 19.94 12.82
C SER A 4 8.86 19.41 12.03
N GLY A 5 7.81 20.23 11.97
CA GLY A 5 6.51 19.87 11.36
C GLY A 5 6.59 19.43 9.90
N THR A 6 7.69 19.72 9.22
CA THR A 6 7.97 19.39 7.82
C THR A 6 8.23 17.90 7.56
N LEU A 7 8.85 17.17 8.50
CA LEU A 7 9.09 15.73 8.34
C LEU A 7 7.80 14.91 8.55
N ARG A 8 6.96 15.37 9.49
CA ARG A 8 5.64 14.79 9.75
C ARG A 8 4.66 15.09 8.59
N GLN A 9 4.85 16.20 7.87
CA GLN A 9 4.08 16.56 6.68
C GLN A 9 4.43 15.74 5.44
N THR A 10 5.71 15.43 5.19
CA THR A 10 6.14 14.64 4.02
C THR A 10 5.80 13.15 4.15
N LEU A 11 5.87 12.59 5.36
CA LEU A 11 5.42 11.22 5.63
C LEU A 11 3.89 11.10 5.57
N ARG A 12 3.14 12.10 6.06
CA ARG A 12 1.69 12.14 5.87
C ARG A 12 1.30 12.21 4.39
N TYR A 13 2.06 12.89 3.53
CA TYR A 13 1.70 13.07 2.13
C TYR A 13 1.83 11.79 1.29
N LYS A 14 2.88 10.98 1.50
CA LYS A 14 3.05 9.68 0.82
C LYS A 14 2.03 8.63 1.29
N TYR A 15 1.69 8.66 2.58
CA TYR A 15 0.68 7.78 3.18
C TYR A 15 -0.72 8.19 2.74
N VAL A 16 -1.05 9.49 2.75
CA VAL A 16 -2.28 10.00 2.17
C VAL A 16 -2.35 9.65 0.69
N MET A 17 -1.28 9.73 -0.10
CA MET A 17 -1.32 9.32 -1.51
C MET A 17 -1.49 7.82 -1.71
N THR A 18 -0.89 6.94 -0.90
CA THR A 18 -1.11 5.49 -1.05
C THR A 18 -2.48 5.07 -0.55
N THR A 19 -2.96 5.64 0.56
CA THR A 19 -4.33 5.41 1.03
C THR A 19 -5.31 6.01 0.04
N LEU A 20 -5.17 7.27 -0.39
CA LEU A 20 -6.02 7.93 -1.38
C LEU A 20 -5.99 7.18 -2.72
N VAL A 21 -4.84 6.73 -3.20
CA VAL A 21 -4.77 5.90 -4.41
C VAL A 21 -5.47 4.56 -4.18
N SER A 22 -5.32 3.93 -3.01
CA SER A 22 -6.06 2.69 -2.71
C SER A 22 -7.57 2.93 -2.55
N THR A 23 -8.01 4.03 -1.95
CA THR A 23 -9.42 4.40 -1.75
C THR A 23 -10.03 4.86 -3.07
N VAL A 24 -9.29 5.61 -3.90
CA VAL A 24 -9.70 6.01 -5.25
C VAL A 24 -9.72 4.79 -6.16
N VAL A 25 -8.76 3.87 -6.09
CA VAL A 25 -8.80 2.61 -6.84
C VAL A 25 -9.98 1.75 -6.39
N LEU A 26 -10.22 1.61 -5.09
CA LEU A 26 -11.39 0.88 -4.56
C LEU A 26 -12.72 1.57 -4.92
N PHE A 27 -12.78 2.90 -4.86
CA PHE A 27 -13.94 3.69 -5.26
C PHE A 27 -14.15 3.68 -6.77
N SER A 28 -13.08 3.68 -7.57
CA SER A 28 -13.11 3.56 -9.03
C SER A 28 -13.48 2.15 -9.46
N ILE A 29 -13.07 1.12 -8.73
CA ILE A 29 -13.53 -0.27 -8.93
C ILE A 29 -15.01 -0.38 -8.56
N PHE A 30 -15.44 0.21 -7.45
CA PHE A 30 -16.84 0.27 -7.04
C PHE A 30 -17.70 1.04 -8.06
N ALA A 31 -17.23 2.20 -8.52
CA ALA A 31 -17.88 3.03 -9.52
C ALA A 31 -17.86 2.40 -10.93
N ALA A 32 -16.82 1.64 -11.28
CA ALA A 32 -16.75 0.92 -12.55
C ALA A 32 -17.67 -0.31 -12.53
N ALA A 33 -17.68 -1.09 -11.44
CA ALA A 33 -18.64 -2.17 -11.25
C ALA A 33 -20.08 -1.65 -11.28
N PHE A 34 -20.32 -0.48 -10.69
CA PHE A 34 -21.61 0.20 -10.72
C PHE A 34 -21.96 0.76 -12.10
N GLY A 35 -21.00 1.35 -12.81
CA GLY A 35 -21.15 1.82 -14.19
C GLY A 35 -21.49 0.69 -15.14
N LEU A 36 -20.91 -0.49 -14.93
CA LEU A 36 -21.20 -1.70 -15.72
C LEU A 36 -22.62 -2.24 -15.46
N ILE A 37 -23.16 -2.03 -14.26
CA ILE A 37 -24.56 -2.35 -13.91
C ILE A 37 -25.51 -1.28 -14.47
N ALA A 38 -25.11 -0.01 -14.43
CA ALA A 38 -25.92 1.12 -14.89
C ALA A 38 -26.00 1.25 -16.42
N THR A 39 -24.98 0.83 -17.17
CA THR A 39 -24.99 0.88 -18.64
C THR A 39 -25.82 -0.24 -19.27
N THR A 40 -26.16 -1.29 -18.51
CA THR A 40 -27.03 -2.39 -18.97
C THR A 40 -28.53 -2.16 -18.74
N ALA A 41 -28.93 -0.96 -18.30
CA ALA A 41 -30.22 -0.70 -17.68
C ALA A 41 -31.06 0.40 -18.37
N ILE A 42 -32.31 0.01 -18.67
CA ILE A 42 -33.44 0.64 -19.39
C ILE A 42 -33.75 2.12 -18.96
N PRO A 43 -34.40 2.97 -19.79
CA PRO A 43 -34.66 4.41 -19.51
C PRO A 43 -35.58 4.78 -18.31
N ALA A 44 -36.13 3.84 -17.53
CA ALA A 44 -37.02 4.14 -16.40
C ALA A 44 -36.32 4.59 -15.08
N TRP A 45 -35.01 4.83 -15.10
CA TRP A 45 -34.15 4.73 -13.90
C TRP A 45 -33.75 6.07 -13.24
N HIS A 46 -34.32 7.20 -13.67
CA HIS A 46 -33.80 8.52 -13.28
C HIS A 46 -33.94 8.89 -11.79
N LEU A 47 -34.84 8.25 -11.01
CA LEU A 47 -35.10 8.60 -9.60
C LEU A 47 -34.72 7.53 -8.56
N THR A 48 -34.66 6.25 -8.95
CA THR A 48 -34.35 5.15 -8.02
C THR A 48 -32.84 4.97 -7.77
N ILE A 49 -32.03 5.15 -8.81
CA ILE A 49 -30.55 5.08 -8.71
C ILE A 49 -30.00 6.12 -7.71
N PRO A 50 -30.40 7.41 -7.75
CA PRO A 50 -29.84 8.43 -6.85
C PRO A 50 -30.17 8.14 -5.38
N ILE A 51 -31.41 7.76 -5.07
CA ILE A 51 -31.84 7.45 -3.69
C ILE A 51 -31.03 6.27 -3.15
N PHE A 52 -30.93 5.20 -3.92
CA PHE A 52 -30.15 4.02 -3.55
C PHE A 52 -28.68 4.37 -3.31
N PHE A 53 -28.09 5.19 -4.18
CA PHE A 53 -26.72 5.66 -4.06
C PHE A 53 -26.50 6.50 -2.79
N ILE A 54 -27.44 7.40 -2.48
CA ILE A 54 -27.43 8.18 -1.24
C ILE A 54 -27.44 7.25 -0.02
N LEU A 55 -28.31 6.25 0.01
CA LEU A 55 -28.39 5.30 1.12
C LEU A 55 -27.10 4.48 1.29
N CYS A 56 -26.50 4.02 0.19
CA CYS A 56 -25.22 3.32 0.23
C CYS A 56 -24.09 4.23 0.73
N THR A 57 -24.07 5.48 0.27
CA THR A 57 -23.09 6.49 0.70
C THR A 57 -23.22 6.79 2.19
N LEU A 58 -24.45 6.93 2.70
CA LEU A 58 -24.73 7.11 4.13
C LEU A 58 -24.25 5.92 4.96
N CYS A 59 -24.50 4.68 4.52
CA CYS A 59 -24.03 3.49 5.20
C CYS A 59 -22.50 3.38 5.22
N PHE A 60 -21.85 3.66 4.08
CA PHE A 60 -20.39 3.71 3.99
C PHE A 60 -19.81 4.78 4.92
N ALA A 61 -20.33 6.00 4.86
CA ALA A 61 -19.92 7.11 5.71
C ALA A 61 -20.12 6.79 7.19
N TYR A 62 -21.22 6.12 7.55
CA TYR A 62 -21.46 5.65 8.91
C TYR A 62 -20.38 4.67 9.38
N GLY A 63 -19.99 3.70 8.54
CA GLY A 63 -18.87 2.79 8.82
C GLY A 63 -17.54 3.52 9.02
N VAL A 64 -17.26 4.56 8.22
CA VAL A 64 -16.08 5.41 8.38
C VAL A 64 -16.12 6.19 9.69
N ILE A 65 -17.21 6.91 9.95
CA ILE A 65 -17.43 7.72 11.15
C ILE A 65 -17.30 6.87 12.43
N ARG A 66 -17.82 5.65 12.40
CA ARG A 66 -17.75 4.70 13.52
C ARG A 66 -16.32 4.48 13.98
N VAL A 67 -15.41 4.25 13.04
CA VAL A 67 -14.00 3.98 13.38
C VAL A 67 -13.27 5.29 13.68
N THR A 68 -13.47 6.36 12.89
CA THR A 68 -12.73 7.61 13.07
C THR A 68 -13.05 8.32 14.39
N MET A 69 -14.31 8.34 14.83
CA MET A 69 -14.69 9.05 16.06
C MET A 69 -14.31 8.29 17.34
N ASN A 70 -14.22 6.96 17.28
CA ASN A 70 -14.02 6.12 18.46
C ASN A 70 -12.58 5.59 18.61
N HIS A 71 -11.78 5.59 17.54
CA HIS A 71 -10.43 5.06 17.58
C HIS A 71 -9.40 6.11 18.04
N PRO A 72 -8.54 5.82 19.04
CA PRO A 72 -7.62 6.82 19.62
C PRO A 72 -6.67 7.44 18.61
N LEU A 73 -6.27 6.70 17.57
CA LEU A 73 -5.36 7.19 16.53
C LEU A 73 -5.83 8.48 15.84
N PHE A 74 -7.13 8.68 15.66
CA PHE A 74 -7.68 9.80 14.90
C PHE A 74 -7.98 11.03 15.78
N ASP A 75 -7.84 10.90 17.09
CA ASP A 75 -8.05 11.97 18.06
C ASP A 75 -6.83 12.05 18.99
N ASN A 76 -5.97 13.05 18.76
CA ASN A 76 -4.73 13.21 19.50
C ASN A 76 -4.96 13.46 20.99
N ASP A 77 -6.03 14.17 21.37
CA ASP A 77 -6.29 14.48 22.77
C ASP A 77 -6.78 13.23 23.50
N TYR A 78 -7.65 12.45 22.84
CA TYR A 78 -8.06 11.14 23.35
C TYR A 78 -6.90 10.16 23.43
N PHE A 79 -6.00 10.13 22.44
CA PHE A 79 -4.77 9.33 22.48
C PHE A 79 -3.90 9.69 23.68
N GLN A 80 -3.61 10.99 23.87
CA GLN A 80 -2.76 11.46 24.98
C GLN A 80 -3.38 11.11 26.33
N TRP A 81 -4.67 11.40 26.50
CA TRP A 81 -5.44 11.06 27.69
C TRP A 81 -5.37 9.56 27.97
N LEU A 82 -5.74 8.72 26.99
CA LEU A 82 -5.76 7.26 27.15
C LEU A 82 -4.37 6.71 27.50
N SER A 83 -3.30 7.27 26.90
CA SER A 83 -1.92 6.86 27.15
C SER A 83 -1.39 7.20 28.56
N ASN A 84 -2.07 8.09 29.28
CA ASN A 84 -1.73 8.49 30.65
C ASN A 84 -2.64 7.82 31.71
N THR A 85 -3.66 7.08 31.28
CA THR A 85 -4.54 6.31 32.17
C THR A 85 -4.03 4.87 32.31
N PRO A 86 -4.38 4.16 33.40
CA PRO A 86 -4.09 2.72 33.54
C PRO A 86 -5.02 1.86 32.67
N TRP A 87 -5.50 2.38 31.54
CA TRP A 87 -6.40 1.64 30.65
C TRP A 87 -5.69 0.39 30.11
N THR A 88 -6.44 -0.70 30.05
CA THR A 88 -5.98 -1.94 29.43
C THR A 88 -7.02 -2.40 28.42
N PRO A 89 -6.65 -3.22 27.42
CA PRO A 89 -7.55 -3.73 26.38
C PRO A 89 -8.74 -4.54 26.91
N LYS A 90 -8.71 -4.96 28.19
CA LYS A 90 -9.80 -5.65 28.87
C LYS A 90 -10.95 -4.72 29.26
N HIS A 91 -10.70 -3.41 29.28
CA HIS A 91 -11.71 -2.41 29.62
C HIS A 91 -12.29 -1.76 28.36
N PRO A 92 -13.59 -1.44 28.36
CA PRO A 92 -14.20 -0.73 27.23
C PRO A 92 -13.54 0.64 27.05
N LEU A 93 -13.45 1.08 25.79
CA LEU A 93 -12.98 2.41 25.45
C LEU A 93 -14.02 3.46 25.89
N PRO A 94 -13.62 4.54 26.60
CA PRO A 94 -14.56 5.54 27.13
C PRO A 94 -15.41 6.24 26.07
N LYS A 95 -14.88 6.46 24.86
CA LYS A 95 -15.66 7.03 23.75
C LYS A 95 -16.60 6.02 23.08
N GLY A 96 -16.46 4.73 23.37
CA GLY A 96 -17.14 3.65 22.69
C GLY A 96 -16.20 2.78 21.87
N SER A 97 -16.72 1.63 21.40
CA SER A 97 -15.94 0.68 20.60
C SER A 97 -15.79 1.17 19.15
N PRO A 98 -14.58 1.22 18.57
CA PRO A 98 -14.41 1.43 17.13
C PRO A 98 -14.83 0.21 16.30
N LEU A 99 -15.10 -0.93 16.94
CA LEU A 99 -15.59 -2.15 16.31
C LEU A 99 -17.12 -2.13 16.21
N PRO A 100 -17.71 -2.97 15.33
CA PRO A 100 -19.16 -3.10 15.19
C PRO A 100 -19.84 -3.41 16.52
N VAL A 101 -20.98 -2.77 16.77
CA VAL A 101 -21.84 -3.04 17.92
C VAL A 101 -23.30 -3.27 17.49
N PRO A 102 -24.17 -3.83 18.35
CA PRO A 102 -25.57 -4.08 17.98
C PRO A 102 -26.35 -2.85 17.50
N THR A 103 -26.02 -1.65 17.99
CA THR A 103 -26.66 -0.41 17.52
C THR A 103 -26.36 -0.12 16.05
N ASP A 104 -25.19 -0.53 15.56
CA ASP A 104 -24.81 -0.32 14.16
C ASP A 104 -25.67 -1.20 13.24
N ALA A 105 -25.95 -2.43 13.67
CA ALA A 105 -26.86 -3.33 12.95
C ALA A 105 -28.27 -2.73 12.83
N MET A 106 -28.76 -2.04 13.87
CA MET A 106 -30.05 -1.36 13.83
C MET A 106 -30.05 -0.19 12.83
N VAL A 107 -29.02 0.66 12.84
CA VAL A 107 -28.91 1.79 11.90
C VAL A 107 -28.87 1.29 10.46
N VAL A 108 -28.04 0.29 10.18
CA VAL A 108 -27.92 -0.28 8.83
C VAL A 108 -29.21 -0.98 8.41
N ALA A 109 -29.87 -1.72 9.32
CA ALA A 109 -31.16 -2.35 9.02
C ALA A 109 -32.25 -1.34 8.67
N ILE A 110 -32.31 -0.19 9.37
CA ILE A 110 -33.25 0.89 9.05
C ILE A 110 -32.96 1.48 7.67
N LEU A 111 -31.69 1.76 7.35
CA LEU A 111 -31.30 2.30 6.04
C LEU A 111 -31.54 1.30 4.90
N SER A 112 -31.26 0.02 5.13
CA SER A 112 -31.58 -1.08 4.20
C SER A 112 -33.09 -1.21 3.98
N LEU A 113 -33.89 -1.17 5.04
CA LEU A 113 -35.35 -1.23 4.94
C LEU A 113 -35.91 -0.03 4.17
N LEU A 114 -35.38 1.17 4.42
CA LEU A 114 -35.74 2.36 3.67
C LEU A 114 -35.40 2.20 2.17
N GLY A 115 -34.25 1.60 1.85
CA GLY A 115 -33.87 1.25 0.48
C GLY A 115 -34.86 0.27 -0.16
N ALA A 116 -35.30 -0.75 0.55
CA ALA A 116 -36.29 -1.70 0.07
C ALA A 116 -37.68 -1.09 -0.17
N ILE A 117 -38.05 -0.06 0.61
CA ILE A 117 -39.32 0.66 0.43
C ILE A 117 -39.24 1.66 -0.73
N LEU A 118 -38.12 2.39 -0.85
CA LEU A 118 -37.97 3.49 -1.82
C LEU A 118 -37.51 3.04 -3.21
N VAL A 119 -36.92 1.85 -3.34
CA VAL A 119 -36.45 1.28 -4.61
C VAL A 119 -37.40 0.15 -5.00
N PRO A 120 -38.48 0.44 -5.75
CA PRO A 120 -39.46 -0.57 -6.11
C PRO A 120 -38.82 -1.70 -6.94
N THR A 121 -39.12 -2.94 -6.55
CA THR A 121 -38.45 -4.17 -6.97
C THR A 121 -38.82 -4.67 -8.37
N PHE A 122 -39.20 -3.78 -9.30
CA PHE A 122 -39.81 -4.21 -10.57
C PHE A 122 -38.89 -5.04 -11.47
N GLU A 123 -37.56 -4.95 -11.32
CA GLU A 123 -36.61 -5.65 -12.19
C GLU A 123 -35.43 -6.33 -11.45
N HIS A 124 -35.38 -6.21 -10.12
CA HIS A 124 -34.26 -6.70 -9.33
C HIS A 124 -34.70 -7.70 -8.26
N PRO A 125 -33.81 -8.63 -7.86
CA PRO A 125 -34.08 -9.49 -6.73
C PRO A 125 -34.41 -8.64 -5.49
N SER A 126 -35.54 -8.94 -4.84
CA SER A 126 -36.06 -8.16 -3.70
C SER A 126 -35.09 -8.03 -2.52
N TRP A 127 -34.07 -8.88 -2.45
CA TRP A 127 -33.03 -8.84 -1.42
C TRP A 127 -31.92 -7.81 -1.68
N LEU A 128 -31.76 -7.31 -2.92
CA LEU A 128 -30.63 -6.46 -3.29
C LEU A 128 -30.65 -5.08 -2.60
N PRO A 129 -31.79 -4.38 -2.50
CA PRO A 129 -31.88 -3.13 -1.73
C PRO A 129 -31.60 -3.29 -0.23
N LEU A 130 -31.82 -4.50 0.32
CA LEU A 130 -31.51 -4.81 1.71
C LEU A 130 -30.01 -5.09 1.91
N LEU A 131 -29.38 -5.79 0.96
CA LEU A 131 -28.01 -6.26 1.08
C LEU A 131 -26.96 -5.17 0.83
N VAL A 132 -27.14 -4.37 -0.21
CA VAL A 132 -26.08 -3.46 -0.68
C VAL A 132 -25.74 -2.35 0.32
N PRO A 133 -26.69 -1.73 1.05
CA PRO A 133 -26.35 -0.77 2.09
C PRO A 133 -25.53 -1.40 3.23
N PHE A 134 -25.82 -2.66 3.59
CA PHE A 134 -25.01 -3.42 4.54
C PHE A 134 -23.59 -3.67 4.03
N VAL A 135 -23.45 -4.07 2.76
CA VAL A 135 -22.14 -4.20 2.10
C VAL A 135 -21.37 -2.88 2.11
N ALA A 136 -22.04 -1.76 1.84
CA ALA A 136 -21.45 -0.44 1.87
C ALA A 136 -20.93 -0.06 3.28
N TYR A 137 -21.69 -0.37 4.33
CA TYR A 137 -21.24 -0.23 5.72
C TYR A 137 -19.99 -1.06 6.02
N CYS A 138 -19.98 -2.35 5.63
CA CYS A 138 -18.80 -3.21 5.77
C CYS A 138 -17.59 -2.64 5.01
N GLY A 139 -17.79 -2.08 3.83
CA GLY A 139 -16.73 -1.40 3.06
C GLY A 139 -16.14 -0.19 3.79
N GLY A 140 -17.00 0.65 4.40
CA GLY A 140 -16.57 1.81 5.19
C GLY A 140 -15.75 1.42 6.43
N LEU A 141 -16.19 0.38 7.13
CA LEU A 141 -15.45 -0.23 8.25
C LEU A 141 -14.11 -0.79 7.79
N ALA A 142 -14.11 -1.67 6.78
CA ALA A 142 -12.91 -2.33 6.28
C ALA A 142 -11.84 -1.30 5.85
N THR A 143 -12.26 -0.25 5.16
CA THR A 143 -11.38 0.84 4.72
C THR A 143 -10.73 1.56 5.89
N THR A 144 -11.54 1.99 6.87
CA THR A 144 -11.04 2.83 7.97
C THR A 144 -10.25 2.04 9.01
N CYS A 145 -10.69 0.81 9.31
CA CYS A 145 -9.91 -0.13 10.12
C CYS A 145 -8.58 -0.49 9.45
N SER A 146 -8.56 -0.69 8.13
CA SER A 146 -7.31 -0.92 7.40
C SER A 146 -6.37 0.29 7.47
N LEU A 147 -6.91 1.50 7.36
CA LEU A 147 -6.13 2.72 7.57
C LEU A 147 -5.56 2.79 9.00
N ALA A 148 -6.37 2.48 10.02
CA ALA A 148 -5.90 2.44 11.39
C ALA A 148 -4.79 1.39 11.60
N ASN A 149 -4.97 0.19 11.04
CA ASN A 149 -3.98 -0.89 11.09
C ASN A 149 -2.68 -0.49 10.38
N TRP A 150 -2.78 0.15 9.22
CA TRP A 150 -1.64 0.66 8.47
C TRP A 150 -0.83 1.67 9.28
N LEU A 151 -1.52 2.62 9.93
CA LEU A 151 -0.90 3.67 10.74
C LEU A 151 -0.39 3.20 12.11
N THR A 152 -0.78 2.00 12.54
CA THR A 152 -0.34 1.37 13.80
C THR A 152 0.63 0.20 13.58
N ASP A 153 1.25 0.13 12.39
CA ASP A 153 2.21 -0.90 11.97
C ASP A 153 1.66 -2.33 11.93
N GLU A 154 0.34 -2.51 11.87
CA GLU A 154 -0.36 -3.79 11.73
C GLU A 154 -0.62 -4.15 10.26
N GLN A 155 0.40 -3.97 9.41
CA GLN A 155 0.29 -4.06 7.95
C GLN A 155 -0.20 -5.43 7.43
N THR A 156 0.05 -6.51 8.17
CA THR A 156 -0.41 -7.86 7.78
C THR A 156 -1.93 -7.89 7.56
N TRP A 157 -2.69 -7.26 8.46
CA TRP A 157 -4.15 -7.26 8.39
C TRP A 157 -4.67 -6.41 7.24
N VAL A 158 -3.96 -5.34 6.89
CA VAL A 158 -4.25 -4.51 5.71
C VAL A 158 -4.16 -5.35 4.45
N TYR A 159 -3.06 -6.08 4.28
CA TYR A 159 -2.86 -6.93 3.13
C TYR A 159 -3.88 -8.07 3.04
N LEU A 160 -4.21 -8.73 4.16
CA LEU A 160 -5.27 -9.76 4.19
C LEU A 160 -6.65 -9.19 3.83
N THR A 161 -6.94 -7.95 4.26
CA THR A 161 -8.18 -7.25 3.91
C THR A 161 -8.22 -6.97 2.41
N LEU A 162 -7.13 -6.48 1.82
CA LEU A 162 -7.02 -6.24 0.38
C LEU A 162 -7.18 -7.52 -0.43
N VAL A 163 -6.48 -8.61 -0.07
CA VAL A 163 -6.65 -9.92 -0.71
C VAL A 163 -8.11 -10.35 -0.68
N SER A 164 -8.78 -10.19 0.47
CA SER A 164 -10.21 -10.53 0.59
C SER A 164 -11.07 -9.72 -0.36
N VAL A 165 -10.86 -8.41 -0.47
CA VAL A 165 -11.60 -7.56 -1.42
C VAL A 165 -11.32 -7.97 -2.87
N PHE A 166 -10.07 -8.29 -3.21
CA PHE A 166 -9.72 -8.73 -4.57
C PHE A 166 -10.34 -10.08 -4.94
N LEU A 167 -10.56 -10.98 -3.99
CA LEU A 167 -11.32 -12.22 -4.24
C LEU A 167 -12.75 -11.94 -4.74
N LEU A 168 -13.37 -10.82 -4.35
CA LEU A 168 -14.68 -10.39 -4.87
C LEU A 168 -14.63 -10.14 -6.38
N LEU A 169 -13.51 -9.59 -6.86
CA LEU A 169 -13.32 -9.32 -8.28
C LEU A 169 -13.11 -10.59 -9.07
N VAL A 170 -12.54 -11.65 -8.48
CA VAL A 170 -12.26 -12.87 -9.24
C VAL A 170 -13.45 -13.82 -9.30
N LEU A 171 -14.13 -14.02 -8.16
CA LEU A 171 -15.16 -15.05 -8.10
C LEU A 171 -16.30 -14.68 -9.07
N PRO A 172 -16.84 -15.62 -9.87
CA PRO A 172 -18.09 -15.40 -10.59
C PRO A 172 -19.17 -15.26 -9.51
N VAL A 173 -19.47 -14.03 -9.11
CA VAL A 173 -20.09 -13.73 -7.81
C VAL A 173 -21.59 -14.11 -7.86
N PRO A 174 -22.05 -15.22 -7.26
CA PRO A 174 -23.44 -15.32 -6.88
C PRO A 174 -23.75 -14.21 -5.86
N ALA A 175 -25.00 -13.78 -5.76
CA ALA A 175 -25.49 -12.85 -4.71
C ALA A 175 -24.83 -13.04 -3.33
N VAL A 176 -24.59 -14.29 -2.95
CA VAL A 176 -23.96 -14.71 -1.70
C VAL A 176 -22.52 -14.20 -1.54
N ALA A 177 -21.71 -14.19 -2.60
CA ALA A 177 -20.33 -13.72 -2.52
C ALA A 177 -20.24 -12.18 -2.38
N LEU A 178 -21.25 -11.44 -2.84
CA LEU A 178 -21.40 -10.00 -2.54
C LEU A 178 -21.60 -9.74 -1.04
N LEU A 179 -22.16 -10.70 -0.29
CA LEU A 179 -22.32 -10.60 1.16
C LEU A 179 -21.07 -11.10 1.90
N ILE A 180 -20.61 -12.31 1.57
CA ILE A 180 -19.56 -13.00 2.33
C ILE A 180 -18.25 -12.20 2.30
N VAL A 181 -17.85 -11.71 1.13
CA VAL A 181 -16.52 -11.12 0.97
C VAL A 181 -16.37 -9.79 1.71
N PRO A 182 -17.31 -8.83 1.62
CA PRO A 182 -17.24 -7.60 2.42
C PRO A 182 -17.31 -7.85 3.93
N VAL A 183 -18.11 -8.83 4.37
CA VAL A 183 -18.17 -9.23 5.79
C VAL A 183 -16.82 -9.80 6.24
N LEU A 184 -16.21 -10.67 5.44
CA LEU A 184 -14.90 -11.23 5.73
C LEU A 184 -13.82 -10.14 5.78
N ALA A 185 -13.79 -9.25 4.79
CA ALA A 185 -12.84 -8.13 4.73
C ALA A 185 -12.99 -7.21 5.95
N ALA A 186 -14.23 -6.83 6.30
CA ALA A 186 -14.50 -6.02 7.50
C ALA A 186 -14.07 -6.74 8.77
N SER A 187 -14.32 -8.05 8.88
CA SER A 187 -13.93 -8.87 10.04
C SER A 187 -12.42 -8.94 10.21
N ILE A 188 -11.67 -9.18 9.12
CA ILE A 188 -10.20 -9.19 9.13
C ILE A 188 -9.64 -7.82 9.53
N ALA A 189 -10.18 -6.74 8.97
CA ALA A 189 -9.75 -5.38 9.31
C ALA A 189 -10.03 -5.05 10.79
N CYS A 190 -11.23 -5.37 11.28
CA CYS A 190 -11.65 -5.20 12.67
C CYS A 190 -10.77 -6.01 13.63
N TRP A 191 -10.43 -7.25 13.27
CA TRP A 191 -9.53 -8.08 14.06
C TRP A 191 -8.13 -7.47 14.16
N GLY A 192 -7.59 -6.95 13.05
CA GLY A 192 -6.34 -6.20 13.05
C GLY A 192 -6.40 -4.97 13.96
N THR A 193 -7.53 -4.25 13.96
CA THR A 193 -7.72 -3.06 14.81
C THR A 193 -7.80 -3.45 16.29
N TRP A 194 -8.45 -4.56 16.61
CA TRP A 194 -8.47 -5.09 17.97
C TRP A 194 -7.06 -5.48 18.43
N GLN A 195 -6.29 -6.19 17.58
CA GLN A 195 -4.90 -6.54 17.90
C GLN A 195 -4.02 -5.29 18.06
N SER A 196 -4.22 -4.27 17.21
CA SER A 196 -3.56 -2.98 17.35
C SER A 196 -3.83 -2.34 18.71
N LEU A 197 -5.10 -2.30 19.13
CA LEU A 197 -5.51 -1.76 20.43
C LEU A 197 -4.91 -2.54 21.60
N GLN A 198 -4.64 -3.84 21.45
CA GLN A 198 -3.96 -4.62 22.48
C GLN A 198 -2.52 -4.19 22.73
N ARG A 199 -1.86 -3.61 21.73
CA ARG A 199 -0.49 -3.10 21.80
C ARG A 199 -0.42 -1.62 22.17
N PHE A 200 -1.56 -1.00 22.48
CA PHE A 200 -1.61 0.37 22.94
C PHE A 200 -0.89 0.51 24.29
N PRO A 201 -0.12 1.60 24.54
CA PRO A 201 0.13 2.74 23.66
C PRO A 201 1.13 2.45 22.53
N TRP A 202 0.69 2.72 21.29
CA TRP A 202 1.53 2.54 20.10
C TRP A 202 2.82 3.37 20.21
N GLY A 203 3.96 2.75 19.94
CA GLY A 203 5.27 3.39 19.97
C GLY A 203 5.94 3.45 21.34
N LYS A 204 5.26 3.18 22.47
CA LYS A 204 5.85 3.16 23.82
C LYS A 204 6.10 1.71 24.29
N ASN A 205 7.09 1.04 23.72
CA ASN A 205 7.74 -0.08 24.41
C ASN A 205 8.93 0.49 25.19
N PRO A 206 8.81 0.78 26.50
CA PRO A 206 9.87 1.42 27.27
C PRO A 206 11.16 0.59 27.31
N GLY A 207 11.07 -0.75 27.22
CA GLY A 207 12.25 -1.63 27.14
C GLY A 207 12.98 -1.65 25.79
N ASN A 208 12.31 -1.24 24.71
CA ASN A 208 12.90 -1.23 23.36
C ASN A 208 13.11 0.18 22.81
N GLN A 209 12.73 1.27 23.49
CA GLN A 209 12.94 2.62 22.97
C GLN A 209 14.39 3.10 23.08
N ALA A 210 15.18 2.64 24.05
CA ALA A 210 16.60 2.99 24.12
C ALA A 210 17.40 2.30 22.99
N THR A 211 17.10 1.03 22.72
CA THR A 211 17.64 0.26 21.58
C THR A 211 17.06 0.71 20.25
N LYS A 212 15.74 0.98 20.18
CA LYS A 212 15.09 1.51 18.96
C LYS A 212 15.36 2.97 18.71
N LEU A 213 15.73 3.85 19.64
CA LEU A 213 16.17 5.21 19.28
C LEU A 213 17.56 5.19 18.64
N GLN A 214 18.34 4.15 18.92
CA GLN A 214 19.61 3.88 18.26
C GLN A 214 19.42 3.20 16.88
N GLU A 215 18.37 2.41 16.69
CA GLU A 215 18.01 1.82 15.37
C GLU A 215 17.03 2.67 14.52
N SER A 216 16.13 3.46 15.13
CA SER A 216 15.00 4.16 14.45
C SER A 216 15.42 5.44 13.74
N ASN A 217 16.62 5.95 13.97
CA ASN A 217 17.19 6.98 13.10
C ASN A 217 17.67 6.40 11.74
N ASP A 218 17.69 5.07 11.57
CA ASP A 218 18.20 4.40 10.36
C ASP A 218 17.15 3.71 9.47
N HIS A 219 15.85 3.80 9.78
CA HIS A 219 14.83 3.01 9.06
C HIS A 219 13.55 3.78 8.68
N VAL A 220 13.63 4.67 7.70
CA VAL A 220 12.44 5.02 6.91
C VAL A 220 12.37 4.04 5.73
N MET A 221 11.60 2.97 5.90
CA MET A 221 11.46 1.90 4.90
C MET A 221 10.72 2.38 3.65
N ILE A 222 11.47 2.70 2.60
CA ILE A 222 10.96 2.95 1.26
C ILE A 222 11.67 2.00 0.30
N GLY A 223 10.99 0.94 -0.11
CA GLY A 223 11.56 -0.06 -1.03
C GLY A 223 11.99 0.53 -2.38
N TRP A 224 12.94 -0.12 -3.03
CA TRP A 224 13.38 0.19 -4.39
C TRP A 224 12.17 0.19 -5.37
N PRO A 225 12.08 1.13 -6.34
CA PRO A 225 13.07 2.12 -6.78
C PRO A 225 13.04 3.46 -6.02
N TYR A 226 12.15 3.65 -5.06
CA TYR A 226 11.82 4.98 -4.50
C TYR A 226 12.89 5.63 -3.59
N HIS A 227 14.04 4.98 -3.39
CA HIS A 227 15.16 5.47 -2.57
C HIS A 227 15.78 6.77 -3.10
N THR A 228 15.80 6.98 -4.42
CA THR A 228 16.36 8.18 -5.07
C THR A 228 15.48 9.41 -4.94
N LEU A 229 14.22 9.26 -4.53
CA LEU A 229 13.32 10.38 -4.21
C LEU A 229 13.52 10.90 -2.77
N MET A 230 14.48 10.36 -2.01
CA MET A 230 14.81 10.83 -0.67
C MET A 230 16.06 11.69 -0.71
N LEU A 231 15.98 12.91 -0.18
CA LEU A 231 17.12 13.82 -0.03
C LEU A 231 18.22 13.25 0.90
N ASN A 232 17.87 12.31 1.78
CA ASN A 232 18.79 11.55 2.63
C ASN A 232 18.22 10.12 2.82
N PRO A 233 18.68 9.11 2.07
CA PRO A 233 18.19 7.74 2.24
C PRO A 233 18.70 7.18 3.57
N SER A 234 17.78 6.72 4.43
CA SER A 234 18.15 5.98 5.64
C SER A 234 18.79 4.64 5.23
N ILE A 235 19.89 4.28 5.88
CA ILE A 235 20.86 3.31 5.35
C ILE A 235 20.30 1.89 5.27
N GLU A 236 19.32 1.52 6.09
CA GLU A 236 18.83 0.15 6.14
C GLU A 236 17.41 0.00 5.58
N ILE A 237 17.34 -0.28 4.28
CA ILE A 237 16.10 -0.55 3.55
C ILE A 237 16.17 -1.94 2.97
N VAL A 238 15.70 -2.93 3.73
CA VAL A 238 15.32 -4.24 3.22
C VAL A 238 13.82 -4.36 3.40
N THR A 239 13.07 -4.48 2.31
CA THR A 239 11.65 -4.81 2.39
C THR A 239 11.54 -6.16 3.09
N ASN A 240 10.86 -6.20 4.24
CA ASN A 240 10.68 -7.45 4.98
C ASN A 240 10.10 -8.51 4.03
N CYS A 241 10.72 -9.68 3.93
CA CYS A 241 10.31 -10.78 3.05
C CYS A 241 8.81 -11.09 3.20
N ARG A 242 8.28 -11.01 4.42
CA ARG A 242 6.85 -11.17 4.70
C ARG A 242 5.98 -10.13 3.97
N ARG A 243 6.42 -8.87 3.93
CA ARG A 243 5.72 -7.79 3.22
C ARG A 243 5.80 -7.98 1.71
N ALA A 244 6.97 -8.33 1.19
CA ALA A 244 7.13 -8.62 -0.23
C ALA A 244 6.21 -9.78 -0.68
N LEU A 245 6.08 -10.82 0.15
CA LEU A 245 5.19 -11.96 -0.09
C LEU A 245 3.70 -11.57 -0.10
N LEU A 246 3.30 -10.65 0.79
CA LEU A 246 1.93 -10.16 0.84
C LEU A 246 1.62 -9.24 -0.35
N GLU A 247 2.54 -8.34 -0.70
CA GLU A 247 2.43 -7.48 -1.88
C GLU A 247 2.36 -8.31 -3.17
N SER A 248 3.16 -9.37 -3.29
CA SER A 248 3.12 -10.26 -4.46
C SER A 248 1.82 -11.06 -4.56
N GLY A 249 1.30 -11.56 -3.43
CA GLY A 249 0.01 -12.24 -3.39
C GLY A 249 -1.13 -11.34 -3.89
N ILE A 250 -1.11 -10.06 -3.52
CA ILE A 250 -2.08 -9.07 -4.02
C ILE A 250 -1.93 -8.86 -5.52
N MET A 251 -0.72 -8.67 -6.02
CA MET A 251 -0.49 -8.47 -7.46
C MET A 251 -0.89 -9.69 -8.29
N ALA A 252 -0.61 -10.89 -7.79
CA ALA A 252 -1.06 -12.13 -8.43
C ALA A 252 -2.59 -12.22 -8.47
N THR A 253 -3.25 -11.95 -7.34
CA THR A 253 -4.72 -11.99 -7.26
C THR A 253 -5.35 -10.95 -8.18
N LEU A 254 -4.78 -9.75 -8.25
CA LEU A 254 -5.24 -8.68 -9.13
C LEU A 254 -5.07 -9.06 -10.61
N ALA A 255 -3.90 -9.56 -10.99
CA ALA A 255 -3.62 -10.02 -12.35
C ALA A 255 -4.57 -11.15 -12.78
N TRP A 256 -4.84 -12.10 -11.87
CA TRP A 256 -5.81 -13.15 -12.12
C TRP A 256 -7.23 -12.58 -12.30
N ALA A 257 -7.65 -11.69 -11.40
CA ALA A 257 -8.98 -11.07 -11.42
C ALA A 257 -9.27 -10.34 -12.73
N THR A 258 -8.30 -9.55 -13.22
CA THR A 258 -8.47 -8.76 -14.43
C THR A 258 -8.58 -9.65 -15.66
N ILE A 259 -7.80 -10.72 -15.74
CA ILE A 259 -7.77 -11.64 -16.88
C ILE A 259 -8.98 -12.57 -16.89
N ALA A 260 -9.36 -13.12 -15.73
CA ALA A 260 -10.47 -14.07 -15.60
C ALA A 260 -11.82 -13.46 -16.01
N ARG A 261 -11.95 -12.13 -15.94
CA ARG A 261 -13.18 -11.40 -16.31
C ARG A 261 -13.33 -11.13 -17.80
N ILE A 262 -12.29 -11.40 -18.60
CA ILE A 262 -12.34 -11.19 -20.05
C ILE A 262 -13.09 -12.36 -20.69
N PRO A 263 -14.23 -12.11 -21.37
CA PRO A 263 -15.14 -13.16 -21.82
C PRO A 263 -14.64 -13.94 -23.04
N THR A 264 -13.89 -13.29 -23.94
CA THR A 264 -13.37 -13.92 -25.16
C THR A 264 -11.90 -14.31 -24.97
N GLU A 265 -11.53 -15.49 -25.48
CA GLU A 265 -10.16 -16.00 -25.39
C GLU A 265 -9.18 -15.10 -26.14
N ASP A 266 -9.56 -14.58 -27.30
CA ASP A 266 -8.70 -13.68 -28.11
C ASP A 266 -8.33 -12.39 -27.34
N LEU A 267 -9.31 -11.72 -26.73
CA LEU A 267 -9.04 -10.51 -25.92
C LEU A 267 -8.20 -10.82 -24.67
N ARG A 268 -8.32 -12.04 -24.14
CA ARG A 268 -7.56 -12.49 -22.99
C ARG A 268 -6.09 -12.67 -23.36
N ASP A 269 -5.82 -13.33 -24.48
CA ASP A 269 -4.47 -13.51 -25.02
C ASP A 269 -3.81 -12.17 -25.36
N ASP A 270 -4.55 -11.26 -26.00
CA ASP A 270 -4.09 -9.89 -26.27
C ASP A 270 -3.76 -9.14 -24.98
N THR A 271 -4.61 -9.22 -23.96
CA THR A 271 -4.39 -8.55 -22.67
C THR A 271 -3.17 -9.10 -21.95
N ILE A 272 -2.98 -10.42 -21.96
CA ILE A 272 -1.79 -11.09 -21.42
C ILE A 272 -0.54 -10.62 -22.16
N GLY A 273 -0.58 -10.58 -23.50
CA GLY A 273 0.52 -10.11 -24.34
C GLY A 273 0.90 -8.65 -24.06
N ILE A 274 -0.10 -7.76 -23.99
CA ILE A 274 0.09 -6.33 -23.67
C ILE A 274 0.67 -6.17 -22.27
N SER A 275 0.11 -6.84 -21.26
CA SER A 275 0.59 -6.73 -19.88
C SER A 275 2.03 -7.25 -19.74
N THR A 276 2.37 -8.34 -20.42
CA THR A 276 3.73 -8.89 -20.45
C THR A 276 4.68 -7.89 -21.10
N THR A 277 4.30 -7.32 -22.23
CA THR A 277 5.09 -6.33 -22.97
C THR A 277 5.34 -5.06 -22.14
N LEU A 278 4.30 -4.54 -21.47
CA LEU A 278 4.42 -3.39 -20.57
C LEU A 278 5.33 -3.70 -19.37
N THR A 279 5.24 -4.90 -18.81
CA THR A 279 6.12 -5.34 -17.70
C THR A 279 7.57 -5.34 -18.16
N ILE A 280 7.85 -5.97 -19.30
CA ILE A 280 9.19 -6.01 -19.91
C ILE A 280 9.69 -4.59 -20.21
N ALA A 281 8.87 -3.75 -20.83
CA ALA A 281 9.21 -2.36 -21.14
C ALA A 281 9.51 -1.56 -19.87
N SER A 282 8.76 -1.77 -18.79
CA SER A 282 9.02 -1.10 -17.50
C SER A 282 10.34 -1.54 -16.87
N ILE A 283 10.72 -2.81 -17.00
CA ILE A 283 12.01 -3.33 -16.53
C ILE A 283 13.14 -2.67 -17.33
N PHE A 284 13.03 -2.64 -18.67
CA PHE A 284 14.03 -1.99 -19.53
C PHE A 284 14.11 -0.48 -19.30
N ALA A 285 12.97 0.20 -19.10
CA ALA A 285 12.95 1.62 -18.77
C ALA A 285 13.63 1.88 -17.43
N THR A 286 13.41 1.02 -16.43
CA THR A 286 14.09 1.11 -15.13
C THR A 286 15.59 0.89 -15.29
N LEU A 287 16.02 -0.12 -16.06
CA LEU A 287 17.43 -0.36 -16.38
C LEU A 287 18.07 0.81 -17.13
N GLY A 288 17.37 1.36 -18.13
CA GLY A 288 17.83 2.51 -18.90
C GLY A 288 17.93 3.78 -18.06
N TRP A 289 16.99 3.97 -17.13
CA TRP A 289 17.02 5.06 -16.15
C TRP A 289 18.20 4.92 -15.18
N ILE A 290 18.51 3.70 -14.70
CA ILE A 290 19.71 3.44 -13.89
C ILE A 290 20.98 3.76 -14.69
N ALA A 291 21.02 3.36 -15.96
CA ALA A 291 22.16 3.63 -16.83
C ALA A 291 22.36 5.13 -17.10
N SER A 292 21.27 5.90 -17.21
CA SER A 292 21.34 7.35 -17.52
C SER A 292 21.70 8.22 -16.32
N TYR A 293 21.23 7.88 -15.11
CA TYR A 293 21.47 8.70 -13.93
C TYR A 293 22.89 8.62 -13.37
N SER A 294 23.73 7.74 -13.91
CA SER A 294 25.06 7.54 -13.34
C SER A 294 26.11 7.18 -14.39
N PRO A 295 26.57 8.16 -15.17
CA PRO A 295 27.67 7.99 -16.11
C PRO A 295 28.91 7.37 -15.45
N GLY A 296 29.16 7.68 -14.18
CA GLY A 296 30.27 7.13 -13.39
C GLY A 296 30.01 5.77 -12.72
N LEU A 297 28.76 5.29 -12.69
CA LEU A 297 28.42 3.90 -12.33
C LEU A 297 28.52 2.97 -13.51
N CYS A 298 28.39 3.49 -14.74
CA CYS A 298 28.44 2.69 -15.95
C CYS A 298 29.75 1.88 -16.02
N ASP A 299 30.90 2.44 -15.63
CA ASP A 299 32.15 1.68 -15.56
C ASP A 299 32.09 0.51 -14.56
N HIS A 300 31.35 0.67 -13.45
CA HIS A 300 31.26 -0.34 -12.40
C HIS A 300 30.06 -1.30 -12.56
N LEU A 301 29.06 -0.96 -13.37
CA LEU A 301 27.88 -1.78 -13.62
C LEU A 301 27.85 -2.37 -15.04
N CYS A 302 28.60 -1.82 -15.98
CA CYS A 302 28.61 -2.32 -17.36
C CYS A 302 29.21 -3.71 -17.38
N PHE A 303 28.36 -4.67 -17.75
CA PHE A 303 28.75 -6.07 -17.88
C PHE A 303 29.97 -6.23 -18.80
N GLY A 304 30.02 -5.48 -19.91
CA GLY A 304 31.14 -5.49 -20.85
C GLY A 304 32.47 -5.05 -20.21
N TYR A 305 32.46 -3.98 -19.40
CA TYR A 305 33.67 -3.51 -18.71
C TYR A 305 34.15 -4.53 -17.67
N ARG A 306 33.24 -5.14 -16.91
CA ARG A 306 33.59 -6.16 -15.92
C ARG A 306 34.11 -7.44 -16.55
N TRP A 307 33.46 -7.89 -17.62
CA TRP A 307 33.89 -9.03 -18.42
C TRP A 307 35.30 -8.82 -18.96
N ALA A 308 35.56 -7.65 -19.58
CA ALA A 308 36.88 -7.29 -20.10
C ALA A 308 37.97 -7.30 -19.01
N ASN A 309 37.62 -6.88 -17.79
CA ASN A 309 38.54 -6.83 -16.65
C ASN A 309 38.56 -8.11 -15.79
N ARG A 310 37.94 -9.22 -16.25
CA ARG A 310 37.84 -10.50 -15.53
C ARG A 310 37.30 -10.37 -14.09
N ARG A 311 36.45 -9.38 -13.84
CA ARG A 311 35.77 -9.21 -12.54
C ARG A 311 34.51 -10.07 -12.54
N TRP A 312 34.52 -11.13 -11.75
CA TRP A 312 33.37 -12.02 -11.59
C TRP A 312 32.16 -11.31 -10.99
N LEU A 313 30.97 -11.74 -11.39
CA LEU A 313 29.71 -11.31 -10.79
C LEU A 313 29.63 -11.84 -9.36
N LEU A 314 29.49 -10.95 -8.39
CA LEU A 314 29.31 -11.30 -6.98
C LEU A 314 27.84 -11.15 -6.65
N TRP A 315 27.18 -12.27 -6.30
CA TRP A 315 25.73 -12.36 -6.06
C TRP A 315 25.14 -11.22 -5.22
N ARG A 316 25.81 -10.82 -4.14
CA ARG A 316 25.33 -9.75 -3.25
C ARG A 316 25.64 -8.33 -3.72
N HIS A 317 26.66 -8.15 -4.55
CA HIS A 317 27.09 -6.81 -4.99
C HIS A 317 26.44 -6.41 -6.31
N ASP A 318 26.03 -7.40 -7.11
CA ASP A 318 25.50 -7.20 -8.45
C ASP A 318 23.99 -7.44 -8.55
N SER A 319 23.30 -7.51 -7.41
CA SER A 319 21.85 -7.69 -7.34
C SER A 319 21.08 -6.57 -8.06
N ILE A 320 21.66 -5.39 -8.26
CA ILE A 320 21.09 -4.32 -9.11
C ILE A 320 20.92 -4.77 -10.57
N LEU A 321 21.84 -5.60 -11.07
CA LEU A 321 21.79 -6.16 -12.42
C LEU A 321 21.09 -7.52 -12.43
N LEU A 322 21.39 -8.36 -11.43
CA LEU A 322 20.87 -9.72 -11.35
C LEU A 322 19.37 -9.74 -11.06
N VAL A 323 18.82 -8.83 -10.24
CA VAL A 323 17.39 -8.83 -9.92
C VAL A 323 16.52 -8.50 -11.15
N PRO A 324 16.76 -7.43 -11.92
CA PRO A 324 16.01 -7.18 -13.15
C PRO A 324 16.16 -8.30 -14.17
N LEU A 325 17.37 -8.88 -14.31
CA LEU A 325 17.59 -10.03 -15.17
C LEU A 325 16.80 -11.25 -14.70
N LEU A 326 16.82 -11.56 -13.40
CA LEU A 326 16.06 -12.66 -12.82
C LEU A 326 14.55 -12.45 -12.98
N VAL A 327 14.05 -11.23 -12.73
CA VAL A 327 12.65 -10.86 -12.96
C VAL A 327 12.29 -11.02 -14.43
N LEU A 328 13.15 -10.60 -15.36
CA LEU A 328 12.96 -10.78 -16.80
C LEU A 328 12.94 -12.27 -17.17
N THR A 329 13.91 -13.07 -16.68
CA THR A 329 13.98 -14.51 -16.90
C THR A 329 12.73 -15.21 -16.38
N VAL A 330 12.26 -14.88 -15.18
CA VAL A 330 11.02 -15.43 -14.62
C VAL A 330 9.81 -15.00 -15.43
N THR A 331 9.71 -13.73 -15.81
CA THR A 331 8.58 -13.20 -16.58
C THR A 331 8.49 -13.84 -17.98
N LEU A 332 9.62 -14.22 -18.58
CA LEU A 332 9.65 -14.85 -19.90
C LEU A 332 9.54 -16.38 -19.86
N LEU A 333 10.30 -17.05 -18.98
CA LEU A 333 10.39 -18.52 -18.97
C LEU A 333 9.30 -19.18 -18.14
N LEU A 334 8.88 -18.56 -17.03
CA LEU A 334 7.93 -19.20 -16.12
C LEU A 334 6.53 -19.38 -16.73
N PRO A 335 5.97 -18.42 -17.50
CA PRO A 335 4.70 -18.64 -18.19
C PRO A 335 4.80 -19.80 -19.18
N TRP A 336 5.88 -19.87 -19.95
CA TRP A 336 6.12 -20.98 -20.89
C TRP A 336 6.11 -22.33 -20.16
N LEU A 337 6.88 -22.45 -19.07
CA LEU A 337 6.96 -23.68 -18.28
C LEU A 337 5.60 -24.05 -17.65
N LEU A 338 4.93 -23.10 -16.98
CA LEU A 338 3.66 -23.36 -16.29
C LEU A 338 2.54 -23.71 -17.28
N ILE A 339 2.45 -22.98 -18.40
CA ILE A 339 1.33 -23.09 -19.34
C ILE A 339 1.53 -24.25 -20.32
N ILE A 340 2.72 -24.39 -20.91
CA ILE A 340 2.96 -25.36 -21.99
C ILE A 340 3.38 -26.72 -21.43
N GLU A 341 4.36 -26.76 -20.53
CA GLU A 341 4.92 -28.02 -20.03
C GLU A 341 4.05 -28.65 -18.94
N ILE A 342 3.51 -27.84 -18.02
CA ILE A 342 2.70 -28.34 -16.90
C ILE A 342 1.20 -28.36 -17.24
N GLY A 343 0.75 -27.54 -18.19
CA GLY A 343 -0.67 -27.44 -18.57
C GLY A 343 -1.52 -26.63 -17.58
N VAL A 344 -0.93 -25.69 -16.84
CA VAL A 344 -1.68 -24.78 -15.96
C VAL A 344 -2.55 -23.85 -16.81
N PRO A 345 -3.80 -23.55 -16.40
CA PRO A 345 -4.64 -22.54 -17.06
C PRO A 345 -3.87 -21.22 -17.27
N ARG A 346 -3.98 -20.63 -18.46
CA ARG A 346 -3.18 -19.47 -18.88
C ARG A 346 -3.30 -18.28 -17.92
N ASP A 347 -4.51 -18.01 -17.45
CA ASP A 347 -4.84 -16.96 -16.50
C ASP A 347 -4.14 -17.16 -15.15
N LEU A 348 -4.15 -18.39 -14.63
CA LEU A 348 -3.47 -18.73 -13.39
C LEU A 348 -1.95 -18.72 -13.56
N GLY A 349 -1.44 -19.27 -14.66
CA GLY A 349 -0.01 -19.29 -14.97
C GLY A 349 0.59 -17.88 -15.08
N PHE A 350 -0.13 -16.97 -15.73
CA PHE A 350 0.25 -15.56 -15.80
C PHE A 350 0.22 -14.90 -14.42
N ALA A 351 -0.87 -15.05 -13.66
CA ALA A 351 -1.01 -14.46 -12.32
C ALA A 351 0.08 -14.91 -11.34
N VAL A 352 0.39 -16.21 -11.32
CA VAL A 352 1.48 -16.77 -10.51
C VAL A 352 2.82 -16.19 -10.94
N THR A 353 3.05 -16.05 -12.25
CA THR A 353 4.27 -15.41 -12.77
C THR A 353 4.36 -13.95 -12.33
N THR A 354 3.30 -13.17 -12.45
CA THR A 354 3.25 -11.77 -11.99
C THR A 354 3.54 -11.67 -10.49
N GLY A 355 2.96 -12.57 -9.69
CA GLY A 355 3.25 -12.65 -8.26
C GLY A 355 4.73 -12.91 -7.96
N ILE A 356 5.33 -13.93 -8.58
CA ILE A 356 6.73 -14.28 -8.36
C ILE A 356 7.66 -13.16 -8.86
N ALA A 357 7.40 -12.59 -10.04
CA ALA A 357 8.14 -11.45 -10.56
C ALA A 357 8.09 -10.26 -9.58
N TRP A 358 6.92 -9.94 -9.03
CA TRP A 358 6.75 -8.89 -8.03
C TRP A 358 7.47 -9.20 -6.72
N PHE A 359 7.41 -10.45 -6.26
CA PHE A 359 8.12 -10.90 -5.07
C PHE A 359 9.63 -10.75 -5.24
N LEU A 360 10.19 -11.15 -6.39
CA LEU A 360 11.62 -11.02 -6.67
C LEU A 360 12.04 -9.55 -6.74
N PHE A 361 11.24 -8.74 -7.43
CA PHE A 361 11.47 -7.31 -7.57
C PHE A 361 11.51 -6.60 -6.20
N ARG A 362 10.61 -6.96 -5.28
CA ARG A 362 10.47 -6.31 -3.96
C ARG A 362 11.31 -6.95 -2.87
N GLY A 363 11.50 -8.26 -2.91
CA GLY A 363 12.10 -9.07 -1.86
C GLY A 363 13.60 -9.31 -2.04
N VAL A 364 14.10 -9.33 -3.27
CA VAL A 364 15.52 -9.59 -3.58
C VAL A 364 16.29 -8.29 -3.89
N GLY A 365 15.60 -7.16 -4.03
CA GLY A 365 16.22 -5.87 -4.33
C GLY A 365 17.31 -5.48 -3.33
N THR A 366 18.40 -4.91 -3.84
CA THR A 366 19.52 -4.40 -3.03
C THR A 366 19.07 -3.33 -2.06
N SER A 367 19.53 -3.43 -0.82
CA SER A 367 19.43 -2.32 0.11
C SER A 367 20.32 -1.15 -0.32
N ALA A 368 19.96 0.08 0.06
CA ALA A 368 20.78 1.27 -0.17
C ALA A 368 22.18 1.14 0.47
N ARG A 369 22.30 0.44 1.60
CA ARG A 369 23.58 0.11 2.25
C ARG A 369 24.46 -0.79 1.41
N GLU A 370 23.90 -1.86 0.84
CA GLU A 370 24.67 -2.77 -0.03
C GLU A 370 25.18 -2.01 -1.25
N LEU A 371 24.36 -1.14 -1.83
CA LEU A 371 24.76 -0.17 -2.85
C LEU A 371 25.95 0.69 -2.40
N GLN A 372 25.90 1.30 -1.21
CA GLN A 372 26.99 2.11 -0.66
C GLN A 372 28.29 1.32 -0.46
N LEU A 373 28.20 0.05 -0.04
CA LEU A 373 29.35 -0.82 0.20
C LEU A 373 30.04 -1.31 -1.08
N THR A 374 29.41 -1.21 -2.26
CA THR A 374 30.04 -1.58 -3.55
C THR A 374 31.13 -0.61 -4.03
N GLY A 375 31.57 0.35 -3.19
CA GLY A 375 32.64 1.30 -3.51
C GLY A 375 32.16 2.60 -4.15
N LEU A 376 30.84 2.79 -4.29
CA LEU A 376 30.23 4.03 -4.77
C LEU A 376 30.47 5.24 -3.86
N HIS A 377 30.82 4.97 -2.59
CA HIS A 377 31.09 6.01 -1.61
C HIS A 377 32.24 6.95 -1.98
N SER A 378 33.24 6.50 -2.75
CA SER A 378 34.37 7.38 -3.09
C SER A 378 33.96 8.54 -4.02
N LYS A 379 32.95 8.33 -4.87
CA LYS A 379 32.43 9.37 -5.77
C LYS A 379 31.33 10.22 -5.12
N PHE A 380 30.45 9.64 -4.31
CA PHE A 380 29.37 10.39 -3.63
C PHE A 380 29.82 11.15 -2.37
N GLY A 381 30.82 10.64 -1.64
CA GLY A 381 31.39 11.34 -0.49
C GLY A 381 31.99 12.72 -0.85
N ASN A 382 32.50 12.86 -2.07
CA ASN A 382 33.02 14.13 -2.59
C ASN A 382 31.92 15.13 -2.98
N LEU A 383 30.66 14.71 -3.14
CA LEU A 383 29.53 15.61 -3.42
C LEU A 383 28.88 16.11 -2.13
N VAL A 384 28.72 15.25 -1.13
CA VAL A 384 28.14 15.61 0.18
C VAL A 384 29.13 16.43 1.01
N GLY A 385 30.41 16.04 1.05
CA GLY A 385 31.45 16.80 1.74
C GLY A 385 31.66 18.22 1.18
N ARG A 386 31.23 18.50 -0.05
CA ARG A 386 31.38 19.83 -0.67
C ARG A 386 30.23 20.79 -0.33
N GLN A 387 29.07 20.29 0.08
CA GLN A 387 27.95 21.13 0.52
C GLN A 387 28.12 21.59 1.97
N ASP A 388 28.60 20.72 2.87
CA ASP A 388 28.83 21.10 4.27
C ASP A 388 29.99 22.10 4.42
N PHE A 389 31.00 22.05 3.53
CA PHE A 389 32.08 23.03 3.53
C PHE A 389 31.65 24.42 3.02
N MET A 390 30.66 24.53 2.12
CA MET A 390 30.20 25.83 1.63
C MET A 390 29.18 26.53 2.54
N SER A 391 28.60 25.85 3.53
CA SER A 391 27.70 26.47 4.51
C SER A 391 28.37 26.97 5.80
N VAL A 392 29.65 26.63 6.04
CA VAL A 392 30.37 27.04 7.26
C VAL A 392 31.23 28.29 7.05
N GLU A 393 31.48 28.69 5.80
CA GLU A 393 32.42 29.79 5.49
C GLU A 393 31.74 31.18 5.34
N GLY A 394 30.45 31.29 5.68
CA GLY A 394 29.64 32.48 5.40
C GLY A 394 29.37 33.47 6.53
N ASP A 395 29.74 33.20 7.79
CA ASP A 395 29.23 34.02 8.92
C ASP A 395 30.27 34.41 9.98
N GLN A 396 31.55 34.52 9.60
CA GLN A 396 32.55 35.23 10.41
C GLN A 396 32.78 36.64 9.87
N SER A 397 31.77 37.50 10.02
CA SER A 397 31.99 38.94 9.91
C SER A 397 32.64 39.44 11.21
N PRO A 398 33.87 40.00 11.18
CA PRO A 398 34.51 40.52 12.38
C PRO A 398 33.79 41.81 12.82
N SER A 399 33.06 41.73 13.92
CA SER A 399 32.43 42.88 14.57
C SER A 399 33.50 43.84 15.12
N ALA A 400 33.90 44.80 14.29
CA ALA A 400 34.73 45.92 14.67
C ALA A 400 33.85 47.05 15.26
N HIS A 401 33.68 47.08 16.58
CA HIS A 401 33.21 48.26 17.34
C HIS A 401 33.49 48.05 18.83
N ARG A 402 33.93 49.00 19.66
CA ARG A 402 34.56 50.32 19.50
C ARG A 402 34.86 50.79 20.94
N THR A 403 36.00 51.47 21.13
CA THR A 403 36.22 52.60 22.05
C THR A 403 36.14 52.46 23.59
N ARG A 404 37.33 52.62 24.20
CA ARG A 404 37.72 53.69 25.15
C ARG A 404 36.68 54.15 26.19
N ARG A 405 37.04 54.03 27.47
CA ARG A 405 37.14 55.19 28.38
C ARG A 405 38.08 54.90 29.55
N ARG A 406 39.13 55.74 29.65
CA ARG A 406 39.82 56.07 30.90
C ARG A 406 39.20 57.37 31.42
N SER A 407 38.91 57.41 32.71
CA SER A 407 39.05 58.56 33.60
C SER A 407 39.18 58.02 35.01
#